data_AF-A0A7V7ZKP4-F1
#
_entry.id   AF-A0A7V7ZKP4-F1
#
_cell.length_a   1.000
_cell.length_b   1.000
_cell.length_c   1.000
_cell.angle_alpha   90.00
_cell.angle_beta   90.00
_cell.angle_gamma   90.00
#
_symmetry.space_group_name_H-M   'P 1'
#
loop_
_entity.id
_entity.type
_entity.pdbx_description
1 polymer ?
#
loop_
_entity_poly.entity_id
_entity_poly.type
_entity_poly.pdbx_seq_one_letter_code
_entity_poly.pdbx_strand_id
1 'polypeptide(L)'
;MHIAILIGHTILCILGVLGSFFLTTGSVISIANMQVPWAPALLVAALGVPVVFVGAGILAWVANSLWGQALTIGVIAFPWIYLALFVLAMLVTFRVQA
;
A
#
# COMPACT_ATOMS: atom_id res chain seq x y z
N MET A 1 14.51 -10.46 -19.12
CA MET A 1 15.64 -9.62 -18.69
C MET A 1 15.10 -8.31 -18.13
N HIS A 2 15.13 -8.09 -16.81
CA HIS A 2 15.21 -6.77 -16.13
C HIS A 2 15.49 -6.98 -14.62
N ILE A 3 16.51 -7.77 -14.27
CA ILE A 3 16.87 -8.08 -12.88
C ILE A 3 17.10 -6.80 -12.05
N ALA A 4 17.72 -5.78 -12.66
CA ALA A 4 17.92 -4.48 -12.02
C ALA A 4 16.61 -3.79 -11.61
N ILE A 5 15.54 -3.91 -12.40
CA ILE A 5 14.23 -3.32 -12.09
C ILE A 5 13.58 -4.06 -10.91
N LEU A 6 13.68 -5.39 -10.88
CA LEU A 6 13.16 -6.20 -9.77
C LEU A 6 13.89 -5.95 -8.45
N ILE A 7 15.22 -5.79 -8.50
CA ILE A 7 16.02 -5.42 -7.32
C ILE A 7 15.62 -4.02 -6.85
N GLY A 8 15.54 -3.05 -7.76
CA GLY A 8 15.09 -1.69 -7.43
C GLY A 8 13.69 -1.68 -6.82
N HIS A 9 12.75 -2.44 -7.39
CA HIS A 9 11.41 -2.60 -6.85
C HIS A 9 11.41 -3.24 -5.46
N THR A 10 12.26 -4.24 -5.22
CA THR A 10 12.39 -4.87 -3.90
C THR A 10 12.86 -3.86 -2.86
N ILE A 11 13.86 -3.02 -3.19
CA ILE A 11 14.33 -1.94 -2.31
C ILE A 11 13.20 -0.95 -2.03
N LEU A 12 12.46 -0.53 -3.07
CA LEU A 12 11.32 0.36 -2.92
C LEU A 12 10.19 -0.26 -2.08
N CYS A 13 9.96 -1.57 -2.20
CA CYS A 13 9.01 -2.27 -1.33
C CYS A 13 9.47 -2.30 0.12
N ILE A 14 10.76 -2.52 0.39
CA ILE A 14 11.30 -2.45 1.77
C ILE A 14 11.10 -1.05 2.35
N LEU A 15 11.46 0.00 1.60
CA LEU A 15 11.23 1.39 2.01
C LEU A 15 9.74 1.70 2.17
N GLY A 16 8.90 1.15 1.28
CA GLY A 16 7.45 1.27 1.32
C GLY A 16 6.85 0.59 2.56
N VAL A 17 7.32 -0.60 2.94
CA VAL A 17 6.91 -1.27 4.19
C VAL A 17 7.29 -0.42 5.39
N LEU A 18 8.54 0.05 5.46
CA LEU A 18 9.01 0.89 6.58
C LEU A 18 8.20 2.18 6.67
N GLY A 19 8.04 2.90 5.56
CA GLY A 19 7.25 4.14 5.51
C GLY A 19 5.78 3.91 5.81
N SER A 20 5.19 2.84 5.27
CA SER A 20 3.79 2.48 5.54
C SER A 20 3.58 2.12 7.00
N PHE A 21 4.54 1.47 7.68
CA PHE A 21 4.42 1.17 9.10
C PHE A 21 4.24 2.45 9.93
N PHE A 22 5.08 3.46 9.69
CA PHE A 22 4.94 4.77 10.34
C PHE A 22 3.59 5.44 10.02
N LEU A 23 3.17 5.41 8.75
CA LEU A 23 1.88 5.97 8.33
C LEU A 23 0.71 5.25 8.98
N THR A 24 0.74 3.91 9.03
CA THR A 24 -0.29 3.06 9.63
C THR A 24 -0.39 3.34 11.14
N THR A 25 0.73 3.46 11.86
CA THR A 25 0.69 3.81 13.29
C THR A 25 0.03 5.16 13.53
N GLY A 26 0.41 6.20 12.78
CA GLY A 26 -0.20 7.52 12.90
C GLY A 26 -1.68 7.55 12.49
N SER A 27 -2.03 6.85 11.41
CA SER A 27 -3.40 6.80 10.91
C SER A 27 -4.33 5.98 11.81
N VAL A 28 -3.86 4.92 12.48
CA VAL A 28 -4.67 4.20 13.47
C VAL A 28 -5.10 5.11 14.62
N ILE A 29 -4.20 5.95 15.14
CA ILE A 29 -4.53 6.92 16.20
C ILE A 29 -5.57 7.93 15.70
N SER A 30 -5.41 8.41 14.46
CA SER A 30 -6.38 9.33 13.86
C SER A 30 -7.75 8.67 13.66
N ILE A 31 -7.79 7.45 13.10
CA ILE A 31 -9.02 6.69 12.83
C ILE A 31 -9.75 6.34 14.13
N ALA A 32 -9.03 6.07 15.21
CA ALA A 32 -9.64 5.80 16.51
C ALA A 32 -10.47 6.99 17.06
N ASN A 33 -10.15 8.22 16.65
CA ASN A 33 -10.88 9.43 17.04
C ASN A 33 -11.97 9.83 16.03
N MET A 34 -12.14 9.06 14.94
CA MET A 34 -13.10 9.38 13.88
C MET A 34 -14.53 8.97 14.25
N GLN A 35 -15.47 9.91 14.23
CA GLN A 35 -16.91 9.65 14.41
C GLN A 35 -17.63 9.37 13.07
N VAL A 36 -17.12 8.43 12.28
CA VAL A 36 -17.73 8.00 11.00
C VAL A 36 -18.00 6.50 10.97
N PRO A 37 -19.11 6.05 10.36
CA PRO A 37 -19.50 4.64 10.38
C PRO A 37 -18.51 3.72 9.62
N TRP A 38 -17.70 4.26 8.71
CA TRP A 38 -16.69 3.50 7.96
C TRP A 38 -15.29 3.54 8.58
N ALA A 39 -15.11 4.08 9.79
CA ALA A 39 -13.82 4.06 10.49
C ALA A 39 -13.18 2.66 10.59
N PRO A 40 -13.93 1.56 10.87
CA PRO A 40 -13.34 0.22 10.89
C PRO A 40 -12.78 -0.21 9.54
N ALA A 41 -13.43 0.18 8.43
CA ALA A 41 -12.94 -0.11 7.08
C ALA A 41 -11.64 0.64 6.77
N LEU A 42 -11.52 1.89 7.23
CA LEU A 42 -10.27 2.66 7.13
C LEU A 42 -9.14 2.02 7.94
N LEU A 43 -9.44 1.47 9.12
CA LEU A 43 -8.45 0.77 9.94
C LEU A 43 -7.91 -0.47 9.22
N VAL A 44 -8.79 -1.28 8.64
CA VAL A 44 -8.39 -2.43 7.82
C VAL A 44 -7.57 -1.98 6.62
N ALA A 45 -7.98 -0.90 5.95
CA ALA A 45 -7.23 -0.35 4.83
C ALA A 45 -5.82 0.14 5.24
N ALA A 46 -5.70 0.80 6.39
CA ALA A 46 -4.43 1.26 6.94
C ALA A 46 -3.47 0.09 7.22
N LEU A 47 -3.99 -1.02 7.78
CA LEU A 47 -3.22 -2.26 8.00
C LEU A 47 -2.93 -3.00 6.69
N GLY A 48 -3.76 -2.83 5.67
CA GLY A 48 -3.56 -3.38 4.33
C GLY A 48 -2.35 -2.78 3.61
N VAL A 49 -2.03 -1.50 3.83
CA VAL A 49 -0.91 -0.81 3.16
C VAL A 49 0.42 -1.59 3.28
N PRO A 50 0.94 -1.91 4.49
CA PRO A 50 2.19 -2.67 4.60
C PRO A 50 2.09 -4.07 4.00
N VAL A 51 0.94 -4.74 4.13
CA VAL A 51 0.71 -6.08 3.57
C VAL A 51 0.83 -6.05 2.04
N VAL A 52 0.28 -5.04 1.40
CA VAL A 52 0.35 -4.89 -0.06
C VAL A 52 1.78 -4.61 -0.53
N PHE A 53 2.57 -3.82 0.21
CA PHE A 53 3.99 -3.62 -0.11
C PHE A 53 4.82 -4.90 0.04
N VAL A 54 4.60 -5.69 1.09
CA VAL A 54 5.26 -7.00 1.26
C VAL A 54 4.87 -7.94 0.12
N GLY A 55 3.56 -8.05 -0.15
CA GLY A 55 3.01 -8.90 -1.20
C GLY A 55 3.56 -8.52 -2.57
N ALA A 56 3.59 -7.23 -2.90
CA ALA A 56 4.11 -6.73 -4.17
C ALA A 56 5.61 -6.97 -4.35
N GLY A 57 6.38 -6.95 -3.26
CA GLY A 57 7.81 -7.30 -3.29
C GLY A 57 8.03 -8.75 -3.72
N ILE A 58 7.27 -9.69 -3.15
CA ILE A 58 7.37 -11.12 -3.46
C ILE A 58 6.74 -11.44 -4.83
N LEU A 59 5.53 -10.96 -5.07
CA LEU A 59 4.74 -11.26 -6.28
C LEU A 59 5.39 -10.69 -7.54
N ALA A 60 6.21 -9.63 -7.46
CA ALA A 60 6.90 -9.10 -8.63
C ALA A 60 7.91 -10.13 -9.20
N TRP A 61 8.63 -10.86 -8.33
CA TRP A 61 9.54 -11.92 -8.74
C TRP A 61 8.80 -13.11 -9.35
N VAL A 62 7.67 -13.49 -8.76
CA VAL A 62 6.84 -14.60 -9.26
C VAL A 62 6.18 -14.24 -10.60
N ALA A 63 5.66 -13.02 -10.73
CA ALA A 63 5.07 -12.53 -11.97
C ALA A 63 6.09 -12.45 -13.11
N ASN A 64 7.33 -12.07 -12.79
CA ASN A 64 8.41 -12.02 -13.77
C ASN A 64 8.83 -13.41 -14.28
N SER A 65 8.80 -14.43 -13.42
CA SER A 65 9.20 -15.78 -13.78
C SER A 65 8.08 -16.58 -14.47
N LEU A 66 6.80 -16.31 -14.19
CA LEU A 66 5.68 -17.15 -14.63
C LEU A 66 4.67 -16.47 -15.56
N TRP A 67 4.48 -15.14 -15.49
CA TRP A 67 3.24 -14.50 -15.98
C TRP A 67 3.45 -13.28 -16.89
N GLY A 68 4.68 -13.02 -17.33
CA GLY A 68 5.00 -12.02 -18.34
C GLY A 68 5.08 -10.57 -17.83
N GLN A 69 5.49 -9.66 -18.72
CA GLN A 69 5.80 -8.26 -18.36
C GLN A 69 4.59 -7.45 -17.86
N ALA A 70 3.41 -7.64 -18.47
CA ALA A 70 2.22 -6.86 -18.12
C ALA A 70 1.78 -7.07 -16.66
N LEU A 71 1.77 -8.33 -16.21
CA LEU A 71 1.45 -8.67 -14.82
C LEU A 71 2.53 -8.15 -13.84
N THR A 72 3.80 -8.21 -14.22
CA THR A 72 4.90 -7.67 -13.42
C THR A 72 4.72 -6.17 -13.17
N ILE A 73 4.38 -5.40 -14.22
CA ILE A 73 4.14 -3.95 -14.10
C ILE A 73 2.94 -3.67 -13.18
N GLY A 74 1.85 -4.44 -13.33
CA GLY A 74 0.68 -4.31 -12.46
C GLY A 74 1.01 -4.52 -10.99
N VAL A 75 1.78 -5.56 -10.67
CA VAL A 75 2.21 -5.86 -9.29
C VAL A 75 3.11 -4.75 -8.72
N ILE A 76 3.97 -4.16 -9.56
CA ILE A 76 4.84 -3.05 -9.15
C ILE A 76 4.02 -1.80 -8.79
N ALA A 77 3.00 -1.47 -9.59
CA ALA A 77 2.18 -0.28 -9.41
C ALA A 77 1.15 -0.41 -8.28
N PHE A 78 0.62 -1.62 -8.05
CA PHE A 78 -0.47 -1.89 -7.11
C PHE A 78 -0.30 -1.31 -5.70
N PRO A 79 0.83 -1.48 -4.97
CA PRO A 79 0.99 -0.93 -3.63
C PRO A 79 0.87 0.59 -3.58
N TRP A 80 1.36 1.28 -4.62
CA TRP A 80 1.30 2.74 -4.70
C TRP A 80 -0.12 3.23 -4.97
N ILE A 81 -0.85 2.54 -5.85
CA ILE A 81 -2.25 2.83 -6.12
C ILE A 81 -3.08 2.62 -4.84
N TYR A 82 -2.85 1.50 -4.14
CA TYR A 82 -3.52 1.21 -2.88
C TYR A 82 -3.25 2.28 -1.82
N LEU A 83 -1.99 2.69 -1.64
CA LEU A 83 -1.60 3.76 -0.74
C LEU A 83 -2.28 5.08 -1.10
N ALA A 84 -2.29 5.46 -2.38
CA ALA A 84 -2.92 6.70 -2.84
C ALA A 84 -4.44 6.70 -2.56
N LEU A 85 -5.12 5.59 -2.86
CA LEU A 85 -6.56 5.44 -2.56
C LEU A 85 -6.84 5.52 -1.06
N PHE A 86 -6.01 4.90 -0.22
CA PHE A 86 -6.12 5.01 1.23
C PHE A 86 -5.97 6.46 1.72
N VAL A 87 -4.95 7.18 1.23
CA VAL A 87 -4.75 8.60 1.58
C VAL A 87 -5.94 9.45 1.15
N LEU A 88 -6.47 9.23 -0.06
CA LEU A 88 -7.67 9.93 -0.53
C LEU A 88 -8.89 9.63 0.35
N ALA A 89 -9.09 8.38 0.75
CA ALA A 89 -10.19 8.00 1.64
C ALA A 89 -10.07 8.68 3.01
N MET A 90 -8.85 8.80 3.56
CA MET A 90 -8.58 9.55 4.79
C MET A 90 -8.92 11.04 4.62
N LEU A 91 -8.45 11.67 3.55
CA LEU A 91 -8.72 13.09 3.26
C LEU A 91 -10.22 13.39 3.10
N VAL A 92 -10.95 12.52 2.39
CA VAL A 92 -12.41 12.64 2.25
C VAL A 92 -13.07 12.50 3.61
N THR A 93 -12.61 11.56 4.44
CA THR A 93 -13.19 11.35 5.76
C THR A 93 -12.99 12.56 6.68
N PHE A 94 -11.80 13.17 6.69
CA PHE A 94 -11.57 14.41 7.44
C PHE A 94 -12.47 15.56 6.97
N ARG A 95 -12.69 15.68 5.66
CA ARG A 95 -13.57 16.72 5.11
C ARG A 95 -15.04 16.51 5.50
N VAL A 96 -15.48 15.27 5.65
CA VAL A 96 -16.87 14.95 6.05
C VAL A 96 -17.07 15.11 7.57
N GLN A 97 -15.99 15.04 8.35
CA GLN A 97 -16.00 15.23 9.80
C GLN A 97 -15.85 16.69 10.25
N ALA A 98 -15.27 17.54 9.42
CA ALA A 98 -15.14 18.99 9.65
C ALA A 98 -16.47 19.72 9.43
#